data_AF-A0AAE5CD19-F1
#
_entry.id   AF-A0AAE5CD19-F1
#
_cell.length_a   1.000
_cell.length_b   1.000
_cell.length_c   1.000
_cell.angle_alpha   90.00
_cell.angle_beta   90.00
_cell.angle_gamma   90.00
#
_symmetry.space_group_name_H-M   'P 1'
#
loop_
_entity.id
_entity.type
_entity.pdbx_description
1 polymer ?
#
loop_
_entity_poly.entity_id
_entity_poly.type
_entity_poly.pdbx_seq_one_letter_code
_entity_poly.pdbx_strand_id
1 'polypeptide(L)'
;MTDRKGYRQWNSTLRRRTPLRANKRLRPVGDKKRERWERAYGSEERVTFVGRMECCVPGCENPSECAHLPGSGGMGMKGPYTETINLCPRHHRHDFDGSLHDLGSVERFDAKWKTDLRQVAKDLQRKWRERDE
;
A
#
# COMPACT_ATOMS: atom_id res chain seq x y z
N MET A 1 -3.53 -45.18 -18.19
CA MET A 1 -4.33 -44.28 -19.05
C MET A 1 -4.32 -42.89 -18.42
N THR A 2 -3.41 -42.02 -18.86
CA THR A 2 -3.28 -40.65 -18.34
C THR A 2 -4.03 -39.69 -19.27
N ASP A 3 -5.20 -39.25 -18.82
CA ASP A 3 -6.01 -38.23 -19.48
C ASP A 3 -5.29 -36.88 -19.40
N ARG A 4 -4.70 -36.46 -20.52
CA ARG A 4 -4.07 -35.14 -20.66
C ARG A 4 -5.17 -34.13 -20.95
N LYS A 5 -5.55 -33.36 -19.91
CA LYS A 5 -6.40 -32.17 -20.01
C LYS A 5 -6.00 -31.31 -21.22
N GLY A 6 -6.87 -31.28 -22.23
CA GLY A 6 -6.72 -30.43 -23.40
C GLY A 6 -6.77 -28.96 -23.01
N TYR A 7 -5.64 -28.27 -23.15
CA TYR A 7 -5.63 -26.81 -23.14
C TYR A 7 -6.32 -26.32 -24.41
N ARG A 8 -7.46 -25.62 -24.27
CA ARG A 8 -8.11 -24.92 -25.38
C ARG A 8 -7.10 -23.95 -26.00
N GLN A 9 -6.70 -24.22 -27.24
CA GLN A 9 -5.89 -23.28 -28.02
C GLN A 9 -6.65 -21.96 -28.15
N TRP A 10 -5.98 -20.86 -27.78
CA TRP A 10 -6.49 -19.51 -27.85
C TRP A 10 -6.61 -19.11 -29.33
N ASN A 11 -7.82 -19.09 -29.88
CA ASN A 11 -8.05 -18.80 -31.31
C ASN A 11 -8.21 -17.29 -31.54
N SER A 12 -7.12 -16.52 -31.45
CA SER A 12 -7.16 -15.07 -31.69
C SER A 12 -7.14 -14.76 -33.18
N THR A 13 -8.32 -14.76 -33.81
CA THR A 13 -8.52 -14.25 -35.18
C THR A 13 -8.51 -12.71 -35.25
N LEU A 14 -8.42 -12.03 -34.10
CA LEU A 14 -8.33 -10.58 -34.00
C LEU A 14 -6.95 -10.08 -34.44
N ARG A 15 -6.80 -9.79 -35.74
CA ARG A 15 -5.65 -9.06 -36.27
C ARG A 15 -5.89 -7.55 -36.12
N ARG A 16 -4.99 -6.84 -35.44
CA ARG A 16 -5.05 -5.37 -35.38
C ARG A 16 -4.88 -4.79 -36.78
N ARG A 17 -5.86 -3.98 -37.23
CA ARG A 17 -5.82 -3.28 -38.53
C ARG A 17 -4.78 -2.17 -38.59
N THR A 18 -4.40 -1.61 -37.44
CA THR A 18 -3.46 -0.48 -37.35
C THR A 18 -2.19 -0.92 -36.62
N PRO A 19 -1.00 -0.74 -37.22
CA PRO A 19 0.25 -0.98 -36.51
C PRO A 19 0.36 0.00 -35.33
N LEU A 20 0.80 -0.50 -34.18
CA LEU A 20 1.12 0.37 -33.04
C LEU A 20 2.28 1.28 -33.44
N ARG A 21 2.01 2.57 -33.62
CA ARG A 21 3.06 3.56 -33.78
C ARG A 21 3.56 3.95 -32.38
N ALA A 22 4.81 3.61 -32.07
CA ALA A 22 5.46 4.05 -30.85
C ALA A 22 5.77 5.56 -30.97
N ASN A 23 4.78 6.40 -30.68
CA ASN A 23 4.91 7.86 -30.82
C ASN A 23 5.75 8.51 -29.71
N LYS A 24 6.18 7.74 -28.68
CA LYS A 24 6.98 8.22 -27.55
C LYS A 24 8.00 7.16 -27.15
N ARG A 25 9.23 7.59 -26.81
CA ARG A 25 10.21 6.72 -26.17
C ARG A 25 9.61 6.21 -24.86
N LEU A 26 9.58 4.89 -24.68
CA LEU A 26 9.15 4.30 -23.42
C LEU A 26 10.17 4.66 -22.35
N ARG A 27 9.71 5.28 -21.26
CA ARG A 27 10.56 5.48 -20.08
C ARG A 27 10.96 4.10 -19.52
N PRO A 28 12.19 3.95 -18.99
CA PRO A 28 12.60 2.76 -18.28
C PRO A 28 11.60 2.38 -17.20
N VAL A 29 11.38 1.06 -17.02
CA VAL A 29 10.48 0.54 -15.99
C VAL A 29 10.96 0.91 -14.58
N GLY A 30 12.29 1.01 -14.39
CA GLY A 30 12.93 1.37 -13.12
C GLY A 30 12.48 2.74 -12.60
N ASP A 31 12.52 3.77 -13.45
CA ASP A 31 12.15 5.14 -13.07
C ASP A 31 10.70 5.21 -12.58
N LYS A 32 9.78 4.55 -13.31
CA LYS A 32 8.36 4.50 -12.94
C LYS A 32 8.15 3.77 -11.61
N LYS A 33 8.93 2.71 -11.35
CA LYS A 33 8.87 1.96 -10.09
C LYS A 33 9.35 2.84 -8.94
N ARG A 34 10.45 3.56 -9.13
CA ARG A 34 11.01 4.49 -8.14
C ARG A 34 10.05 5.63 -7.82
N GLU A 35 9.52 6.34 -8.83
CA GLU A 35 8.55 7.43 -8.63
C GLU A 35 7.29 6.96 -7.89
N ARG A 36 6.77 5.78 -8.25
CA ARG A 36 5.61 5.19 -7.57
C ARG A 36 5.92 4.90 -6.10
N TRP A 37 7.13 4.43 -5.82
CA TRP A 37 7.57 4.08 -4.49
C TRP A 37 7.78 5.34 -3.64
N GLU A 38 8.47 6.36 -4.16
CA GLU A 38 8.67 7.66 -3.50
C GLU A 38 7.34 8.36 -3.21
N ARG A 39 6.38 8.35 -4.16
CA ARG A 39 5.03 8.88 -3.90
C ARG A 39 4.32 8.13 -2.76
N ALA A 40 4.45 6.80 -2.73
CA ALA A 40 3.73 5.96 -1.77
C ALA A 40 4.37 5.95 -0.38
N TYR A 41 5.69 5.98 -0.28
CA TYR A 41 6.43 5.78 0.98
C TYR A 41 7.30 6.98 1.38
N GLY A 42 7.48 7.96 0.50
CA GLY A 42 8.31 9.15 0.73
C GLY A 42 9.79 8.84 0.50
N SER A 43 10.39 8.09 1.42
CA SER A 43 11.81 7.74 1.40
C SER A 43 12.05 6.45 2.20
N GLU A 44 13.23 5.84 2.06
CA GLU A 44 13.57 4.62 2.81
C GLU A 44 13.73 4.94 4.29
N GLU A 45 14.32 6.09 4.56
CA GLU A 45 14.48 6.64 5.87
C GLU A 45 13.15 6.83 6.60
N ARG A 46 12.10 7.32 5.91
CA ARG A 46 10.76 7.42 6.48
C ARG A 46 10.21 6.04 6.84
N VAL A 47 10.39 5.05 5.96
CA VAL A 47 9.94 3.68 6.24
C VAL A 47 10.67 3.11 7.45
N THR A 48 11.99 3.32 7.56
CA THR A 48 12.77 2.91 8.74
C THR A 48 12.33 3.64 10.00
N PHE A 49 12.06 4.94 9.94
CA PHE A 49 11.55 5.73 11.05
C PHE A 49 10.21 5.18 11.55
N VAL A 50 9.24 4.97 10.66
CA VAL A 50 7.95 4.36 11.00
C VAL A 50 8.13 2.95 11.57
N GLY A 51 9.06 2.17 11.01
CA GLY A 51 9.35 0.81 11.45
C GLY A 51 9.87 0.68 12.89
N ARG A 52 10.37 1.78 13.46
CA ARG A 52 10.86 1.84 14.84
C ARG A 52 9.80 2.33 15.83
N MET A 53 8.65 2.78 15.35
CA MET A 53 7.56 3.26 16.20
C MET A 53 6.70 2.09 16.70
N GLU A 54 6.13 2.25 17.88
CA GLU A 54 5.10 1.35 18.40
C GLU A 54 3.83 1.43 17.54
N CYS A 55 3.01 0.39 17.58
CA CYS A 55 1.75 0.35 16.87
C CYS A 55 0.78 1.43 17.39
N CYS A 56 0.04 2.09 16.49
CA CYS A 56 -0.92 3.12 16.89
C CYS A 56 -2.18 2.57 17.57
N VAL A 57 -2.33 1.24 17.67
CA VAL A 57 -3.41 0.59 18.41
C VAL A 57 -3.12 0.68 19.92
N PRO A 58 -4.04 1.22 20.73
CA PRO A 58 -3.85 1.36 22.18
C PRO A 58 -3.48 0.02 22.84
N GLY A 59 -2.43 0.03 23.67
CA GLY A 59 -1.96 -1.17 24.37
C GLY A 59 -1.16 -2.16 23.51
N CYS A 60 -0.81 -1.81 22.26
CA CYS A 60 0.02 -2.64 21.40
C CYS A 60 1.45 -2.12 21.30
N GLU A 61 2.39 -2.82 21.94
CA GLU A 61 3.82 -2.45 21.99
C GLU A 61 4.65 -3.06 20.85
N ASN A 62 3.99 -3.70 19.87
CA ASN A 62 4.70 -4.33 18.76
C ASN A 62 5.30 -3.28 17.80
N PRO A 63 6.47 -3.56 17.22
CA PRO A 63 7.07 -2.68 16.21
C PRO A 63 6.16 -2.56 14.99
N SER A 64 6.16 -1.39 14.39
CA SER A 64 5.29 -1.04 13.27
C SER A 64 5.89 -1.33 11.90
N GLU A 65 5.04 -1.29 10.89
CA GLU A 65 5.37 -1.11 9.49
C GLU A 65 4.63 0.11 8.93
N CYS A 66 5.10 0.61 7.80
CA CYS A 66 4.51 1.76 7.12
C CYS A 66 3.26 1.32 6.35
N ALA A 67 2.11 1.38 7.01
CA ALA A 67 0.82 0.94 6.49
C ALA A 67 0.06 2.09 5.81
N HIS A 68 -0.60 1.83 4.68
CA HIS A 68 -1.42 2.83 3.97
C HIS A 68 -2.86 2.79 4.45
N LEU A 69 -3.49 3.97 4.59
CA LEU A 69 -4.94 4.02 4.77
C LEU A 69 -5.67 3.51 3.51
N PRO A 70 -6.75 2.73 3.67
CA PRO A 70 -7.55 2.28 2.53
C PRO A 70 -8.32 3.44 1.88
N GLY A 71 -8.59 3.31 0.58
CA GLY A 71 -9.50 4.21 -0.15
C GLY A 71 -8.90 5.53 -0.65
N SER A 72 -7.61 5.79 -0.39
CA SER A 72 -7.00 7.07 -0.78
C SER A 72 -6.14 7.05 -2.04
N GLY A 73 -5.90 5.85 -2.59
CA GLY A 73 -5.48 5.67 -3.97
C GLY A 73 -6.69 5.34 -4.86
N GLY A 74 -6.58 5.65 -6.15
CA GLY A 74 -7.49 5.04 -7.15
C GLY A 74 -7.43 3.51 -7.10
N MET A 75 -8.39 2.82 -7.72
CA MET A 75 -8.51 1.36 -7.64
C MET A 75 -7.16 0.65 -7.92
N GLY A 76 -6.65 -0.10 -6.92
CA GLY A 76 -5.38 -0.82 -7.00
C GLY A 76 -4.11 0.03 -6.78
N MET A 77 -4.24 1.29 -6.36
CA MET A 77 -3.12 2.15 -6.00
C MET A 77 -2.98 2.31 -4.49
N LYS A 78 -1.73 2.29 -4.03
CA LYS A 78 -1.38 2.69 -2.66
C LYS A 78 -1.67 4.19 -2.46
N GLY A 79 -2.10 4.59 -1.28
CA GLY A 79 -2.18 6.01 -0.90
C GLY A 79 -0.83 6.73 -1.00
N PRO A 80 -0.82 8.07 -0.99
CA PRO A 80 0.40 8.86 -0.79
C PRO A 80 1.03 8.59 0.58
N TYR A 81 2.32 8.90 0.72
CA TYR A 81 3.07 8.72 1.98
C TYR A 81 2.52 9.56 3.15
N THR A 82 1.76 10.63 2.87
CA THR A 82 1.12 11.49 3.88
C THR A 82 -0.05 10.81 4.57
N GLU A 83 -0.51 9.67 4.04
CA GLU A 83 -1.62 8.87 4.55
C GLU A 83 -1.13 7.47 4.93
N THR A 84 0.09 7.41 5.45
CA THR A 84 0.62 6.23 6.09
C THR A 84 0.49 6.35 7.61
N ILE A 85 0.43 5.21 8.29
CA ILE A 85 0.36 5.09 9.74
C ILE A 85 1.32 4.01 10.23
N ASN A 86 1.68 4.08 11.51
CA ASN A 86 2.49 3.10 12.22
C ASN A 86 1.59 1.97 12.75
N LEU A 87 1.47 0.86 12.01
CA LEU A 87 0.75 -0.34 12.44
C LEU A 87 1.68 -1.55 12.46
N CYS A 88 1.58 -2.39 13.48
CA CYS A 88 2.29 -3.67 13.49
C CYS A 88 1.70 -4.65 12.45
N PRO A 89 2.46 -5.68 12.02
CA PRO A 89 1.99 -6.65 11.03
C PRO A 89 0.65 -7.31 11.38
N ARG A 90 0.41 -7.58 12.67
CA ARG A 90 -0.85 -8.16 13.15
C ARG A 90 -2.06 -7.25 12.92
N HIS A 91 -1.95 -5.95 13.17
CA HIS A 91 -3.04 -5.01 12.97
C HIS A 91 -3.11 -4.46 11.55
N HIS A 92 -2.07 -4.65 10.74
CA HIS A 92 -2.06 -4.25 9.33
C HIS A 92 -2.56 -5.35 8.39
N ARG A 93 -2.09 -6.59 8.52
CA ARG A 93 -2.25 -7.68 7.53
C ARG A 93 -3.42 -8.61 7.85
N HIS A 94 -3.82 -9.47 6.91
CA HIS A 94 -5.00 -10.37 7.01
C HIS A 94 -4.91 -11.48 8.07
N ASP A 95 -3.88 -11.50 8.91
CA ASP A 95 -3.59 -12.61 9.83
C ASP A 95 -4.35 -12.50 11.17
N PHE A 96 -5.18 -11.46 11.35
CA PHE A 96 -5.90 -11.20 12.58
C PHE A 96 -7.29 -10.59 12.31
N ASP A 97 -8.33 -11.11 12.99
CA ASP A 97 -9.67 -10.53 12.96
C ASP A 97 -9.64 -9.10 13.52
N GLY A 98 -10.00 -8.12 12.70
CA GLY A 98 -9.91 -6.72 13.05
C GLY A 98 -8.62 -6.03 12.62
N SER A 99 -7.80 -6.64 11.77
CA SER A 99 -6.75 -5.91 11.08
C SER A 99 -7.32 -4.92 10.07
N LEU A 100 -6.51 -3.95 9.64
CA LEU A 100 -6.92 -2.94 8.68
C LEU A 100 -7.29 -3.55 7.32
N HIS A 101 -6.52 -4.54 6.87
CA HIS A 101 -6.79 -5.27 5.63
C HIS A 101 -8.04 -6.16 5.70
N ASP A 102 -8.35 -6.72 6.87
CA ASP A 102 -9.57 -7.51 7.09
C ASP A 102 -10.82 -6.61 7.12
N LEU A 103 -10.79 -5.53 7.91
CA LEU A 103 -11.92 -4.62 8.05
C LEU A 103 -12.18 -3.80 6.77
N GLY A 104 -11.13 -3.53 6.00
CA GLY A 104 -11.17 -2.86 4.70
C GLY A 104 -11.61 -1.39 4.74
N SER A 105 -11.81 -0.82 5.92
CA SER A 105 -12.31 0.55 6.13
C SER A 105 -11.67 1.17 7.36
N VAL A 106 -11.31 2.45 7.23
CA VAL A 106 -10.78 3.26 8.33
C VAL A 106 -11.81 3.34 9.45
N GLU A 107 -13.06 3.61 9.11
CA GLU A 107 -14.16 3.81 10.05
C GLU A 107 -14.42 2.57 10.91
N ARG A 108 -14.33 1.37 10.30
CA ARG A 108 -14.46 0.11 11.02
C ARG A 108 -13.27 -0.14 11.95
N PHE A 109 -12.07 0.21 11.52
CA PHE A 109 -10.86 0.07 12.33
C PHE A 109 -10.87 1.00 13.54
N ASP A 110 -11.19 2.28 13.31
CA ASP A 110 -11.35 3.30 14.35
C ASP A 110 -12.38 2.85 15.40
N ALA A 111 -13.53 2.33 14.96
CA ALA A 111 -14.57 1.84 15.85
C ALA A 111 -14.14 0.64 16.70
N LYS A 112 -13.41 -0.32 16.12
CA LYS A 112 -12.94 -1.55 16.80
C LYS A 112 -11.84 -1.24 17.82
N TRP A 113 -10.84 -0.45 17.43
CA TRP A 113 -9.65 -0.19 18.25
C TRP A 113 -9.68 1.12 19.04
N LYS A 114 -10.77 1.90 18.91
CA LYS A 114 -10.89 3.23 19.53
C LYS A 114 -9.72 4.13 19.13
N THR A 115 -9.42 4.13 17.84
CA THR A 115 -8.36 4.95 17.22
C THR A 115 -8.97 6.04 16.35
N ASP A 116 -8.15 7.00 15.94
CA ASP A 116 -8.44 7.92 14.84
C ASP A 116 -7.26 7.83 13.87
N LEU A 117 -7.35 6.92 12.90
CA LEU A 117 -6.26 6.67 11.96
C LEU A 117 -5.91 7.89 11.12
N ARG A 118 -6.88 8.78 10.84
CA ARG A 118 -6.63 10.01 10.08
C ARG A 118 -5.82 10.99 10.90
N GLN A 119 -6.10 11.11 12.20
CA GLN A 119 -5.30 11.92 13.10
C GLN A 119 -3.91 11.31 13.32
N VAL A 120 -3.81 9.98 13.46
CA VAL A 120 -2.52 9.28 13.54
C VAL A 120 -1.65 9.57 12.32
N ALA A 121 -2.22 9.56 11.11
CA ALA A 121 -1.47 9.88 9.89
C ALA A 121 -0.92 11.33 9.91
N LYS A 122 -1.74 12.30 10.36
CA LYS A 122 -1.30 13.70 10.52
C LYS A 122 -0.20 13.84 11.56
N ASP A 123 -0.35 13.17 12.71
CA ASP A 123 0.63 13.21 13.79
C ASP A 123 1.95 12.54 13.37
N LEU A 124 1.88 11.44 12.63
CA LEU A 124 3.05 10.80 12.06
C LEU A 124 3.76 11.73 11.07
N GLN A 125 3.00 12.42 10.22
CA GLN A 125 3.54 13.37 9.28
C GLN A 125 4.21 14.56 9.97
N ARG A 126 3.64 15.04 11.09
CA ARG A 126 4.25 16.07 11.92
C ARG A 126 5.56 15.59 12.54
N LYS A 127 5.55 14.44 13.23
CA LYS A 127 6.74 13.84 13.86
C LYS A 127 7.88 13.62 12.86
N TRP A 128 7.55 13.20 11.65
CA TRP A 128 8.55 13.03 10.59
C TRP A 128 9.22 14.35 10.17
N ARG A 129 8.47 15.45 10.13
CA ARG A 129 9.02 16.78 9.78
C ARG A 129 9.86 17.37 10.90
N GLU A 130 9.40 17.23 12.14
CA GLU A 130 10.08 17.76 13.33
C GLU A 130 11.37 17.00 13.65
N ARG A 131 11.58 15.80 13.10
CA ARG A 131 12.81 15.02 13.29
C ARG A 131 14.05 15.72 12.70
N ASP A 132 13.85 16.52 11.67
CA ASP A 132 14.92 17.19 10.92
C ASP A 132 15.18 18.63 11.42
N GLU A 133 14.43 19.10 12.43
CA GLU A 133 14.61 20.37 13.14
C GLU A 133 15.46 20.19 14.42
#